data_AF-A0AAU1GHV9-F1
#
_entry.id   AF-A0AAU1GHV9-F1
#
_cell.length_a   1.000
_cell.length_b   1.000
_cell.length_c   1.000
_cell.angle_alpha   90.00
_cell.angle_beta   90.00
_cell.angle_gamma   90.00
#
_symmetry.space_group_name_H-M   'P 1'
#
loop_
_entity.id
_entity.type
_entity.pdbx_description
1 polymer ?
#
loop_
_entity_poly.entity_id
_entity_poly.type
_entity_poly.pdbx_seq_one_letter_code
_entity_poly.pdbx_strand_id
1 'polypeptide(L)'
;MDLTRMKIEVRRFANGEVKIRHELPPEEVVESAAARIRPILLETEDCFHMKVLNALGYSCRASPWRARVAPSTPAEAAYRVMVTNMATGEDHDLDAHRLAMAWIYGDVVHHDTERRQEGDAFGLQDRFRAAVSLVAWAMVGTIELLNYIRALREDGLLQLRQEVFDERVALTSTTWEEPAEMFFAPVGAEPPSHANTPLPEGWLRVDKETDLSRLQHSIEGQLLHVKVQHP
;
A
#
# COMPACT_ATOMS: atom_id res chain seq x y z
N MET A 1 8.29 -0.32 -16.48
CA MET A 1 8.55 0.85 -15.62
C MET A 1 7.79 2.04 -16.20
N ASP A 2 6.45 1.99 -16.17
CA ASP A 2 5.57 3.04 -16.72
C ASP A 2 5.08 4.05 -15.67
N LEU A 3 5.29 3.76 -14.38
CA LEU A 3 4.86 4.61 -13.26
C LEU A 3 5.63 5.96 -13.17
N THR A 4 6.78 6.09 -13.83
CA THR A 4 7.62 7.29 -13.78
C THR A 4 7.32 8.30 -14.88
N ARG A 5 6.41 7.99 -15.83
CA ARG A 5 6.05 8.88 -16.93
C ARG A 5 4.63 9.40 -16.77
N MET A 6 4.47 10.48 -16.01
CA MET A 6 3.26 11.30 -16.09
C MET A 6 3.24 12.01 -17.44
N LYS A 7 2.27 11.70 -18.31
CA LYS A 7 2.07 12.45 -19.55
C LYS A 7 1.19 13.65 -19.24
N ILE A 8 1.78 14.84 -19.34
CA ILE A 8 1.06 16.11 -19.29
C ILE A 8 0.96 16.62 -20.73
N GLU A 9 -0.25 16.81 -21.22
CA GLU A 9 -0.50 17.41 -22.51
C GLU A 9 -1.21 18.75 -22.32
N VAL A 10 -0.62 19.83 -22.80
CA VAL A 10 -1.23 21.16 -22.80
C VAL A 10 -1.83 21.42 -24.17
N ARG A 11 -3.16 21.52 -24.24
CA ARG A 11 -3.91 21.80 -25.47
C ARG A 11 -4.38 23.23 -25.46
N ARG A 12 -3.98 24.01 -26.47
CA ARG A 12 -4.47 25.36 -26.70
C ARG A 12 -5.51 25.34 -27.82
N PHE A 13 -6.68 25.90 -27.57
CA PHE A 13 -7.78 25.98 -28.51
C PHE A 13 -7.82 27.36 -29.18
N ALA A 14 -8.44 27.42 -30.37
CA ALA A 14 -8.51 28.64 -31.17
C ALA A 14 -9.29 29.80 -30.49
N ASN A 15 -10.19 29.47 -29.55
CA ASN A 15 -10.92 30.44 -28.72
C ASN A 15 -10.06 31.01 -27.56
N GLY A 16 -8.79 30.61 -27.44
CA GLY A 16 -7.91 31.02 -26.34
C GLY A 16 -7.98 30.13 -25.10
N GLU A 17 -8.87 29.13 -25.06
CA GLU A 17 -8.96 28.16 -23.97
C GLU A 17 -7.69 27.29 -23.91
N VAL A 18 -7.25 26.95 -22.70
CA VAL A 18 -6.13 26.03 -22.46
C VAL A 18 -6.64 24.88 -21.60
N LYS A 19 -6.44 23.64 -22.06
CA LYS A 19 -6.72 22.43 -21.26
C LYS A 19 -5.42 21.71 -20.97
N ILE A 20 -5.28 21.26 -19.72
CA ILE A 20 -4.19 20.39 -19.30
C ILE A 20 -4.80 18.99 -19.13
N ARG A 21 -4.27 18.02 -19.88
CA ARG A 21 -4.63 16.61 -19.74
C ARG A 21 -3.52 15.91 -18.96
N HIS A 22 -3.91 15.22 -17.90
CA HIS A 22 -3.06 14.31 -17.15
C HIS A 22 -3.45 12.87 -17.48
N GLU A 23 -2.47 12.04 -17.81
CA GLU A 23 -2.63 10.58 -17.87
C GLU A 23 -1.89 9.98 -16.68
N LEU A 24 -2.64 9.44 -15.73
CA LEU A 24 -2.13 8.88 -14.47
C LEU A 24 -2.31 7.35 -14.47
N PRO A 25 -1.48 6.60 -13.73
CA PRO A 25 -1.65 5.15 -13.57
C PRO A 25 -2.98 4.79 -12.90
N PRO A 26 -3.46 3.53 -13.02
CA PRO A 26 -4.62 3.05 -12.28
C PRO A 26 -4.44 3.19 -10.77
N GLU A 27 -5.50 3.59 -10.06
CA GLU A 27 -5.47 3.88 -8.63
C GLU A 27 -4.96 2.71 -7.79
N GLU A 28 -5.50 1.51 -7.98
CA GLU A 28 -5.09 0.28 -7.27
C GLU A 28 -3.59 -0.01 -7.36
N VAL A 29 -2.96 0.31 -8.51
CA VAL A 29 -1.51 0.12 -8.70
C VAL A 29 -0.73 1.11 -7.84
N VAL A 30 -1.21 2.35 -7.76
CA VAL A 30 -0.60 3.42 -6.95
C VAL A 30 -0.81 3.15 -5.47
N GLU A 31 -1.98 2.65 -5.06
CA GLU A 31 -2.26 2.22 -3.68
C GLU A 31 -1.30 1.11 -3.25
N SER A 32 -1.16 0.08 -4.09
CA SER A 32 -0.24 -1.03 -3.87
C SER A 32 1.20 -0.54 -3.73
N ALA A 33 1.61 0.43 -4.57
CA ALA A 33 2.94 1.03 -4.49
C ALA A 33 3.11 1.87 -3.22
N ALA A 34 2.13 2.71 -2.88
CA ALA A 34 2.12 3.54 -1.68
C ALA A 34 2.26 2.69 -0.42
N ALA A 35 1.54 1.57 -0.33
CA ALA A 35 1.64 0.62 0.78
C ALA A 35 3.05 0.04 0.97
N ARG A 36 3.82 -0.16 -0.12
CA ARG A 36 5.18 -0.72 -0.06
C ARG A 36 6.24 0.29 0.36
N ILE A 37 6.02 1.57 0.08
CA ILE A 37 6.98 2.64 0.41
C ILE A 37 6.70 3.30 1.76
N ARG A 38 5.66 2.90 2.50
CA ARG A 38 5.36 3.46 3.82
C ARG A 38 6.57 3.50 4.79
N PRO A 39 7.44 2.47 4.84
CA PRO A 39 8.65 2.49 5.68
C PRO A 39 9.60 3.67 5.43
N ILE A 40 9.48 4.39 4.32
CA ILE A 40 10.31 5.57 4.02
C ILE A 40 9.54 6.89 4.08
N LEU A 41 8.21 6.88 4.15
CA LEU A 41 7.38 8.08 4.07
C LEU A 41 7.01 8.68 5.43
N LEU A 42 6.76 7.86 6.45
CA LEU A 42 6.20 8.34 7.71
C LEU A 42 7.02 7.90 8.92
N GLU A 43 7.52 8.90 9.65
CA GLU A 43 8.39 8.67 10.82
C GLU A 43 7.70 7.95 11.98
N THR A 44 6.39 8.14 12.12
CA THR A 44 5.61 7.55 13.20
C THR A 44 5.31 6.07 13.01
N GLU A 45 5.70 5.46 11.89
CA GLU A 45 5.53 4.02 11.70
C GLU A 45 6.65 3.23 12.37
N ASP A 46 6.30 2.11 13.01
CA ASP A 46 7.28 1.21 13.63
C ASP A 46 8.32 0.67 12.64
N CYS A 47 7.93 0.56 11.37
CA CYS A 47 8.80 0.13 10.28
C CYS A 47 9.62 1.28 9.66
N PHE A 48 9.63 2.50 10.21
CA PHE A 48 10.32 3.63 9.58
C PHE A 48 11.84 3.44 9.49
N HIS A 49 12.35 3.41 8.26
CA HIS A 49 13.73 3.05 7.95
C HIS A 49 14.73 4.20 8.14
N MET A 50 14.33 5.45 8.45
CA MET A 50 15.30 6.56 8.50
C MET A 50 16.40 6.40 9.54
N LYS A 51 16.17 5.73 10.66
CA LYS A 51 17.25 5.47 11.62
C LYS A 51 18.36 4.63 10.99
N VAL A 52 17.99 3.58 10.25
CA VAL A 52 18.93 2.73 9.49
C VAL A 52 19.59 3.54 8.36
N LEU A 53 18.81 4.35 7.65
CA LEU A 53 19.30 5.13 6.51
C LEU A 53 20.14 6.35 6.93
N ASN A 54 20.00 6.83 8.17
CA ASN A 54 20.86 7.84 8.78
C ASN A 54 22.20 7.25 9.21
N ALA A 55 22.25 5.97 9.62
CA ALA A 55 23.50 5.27 9.88
C ALA A 55 24.32 5.08 8.59
N LEU A 56 23.66 4.76 7.48
CA LEU A 56 24.25 4.82 6.12
C LEU A 56 24.54 6.27 5.68
N GLY A 57 23.82 7.22 6.29
CA GLY A 57 23.72 8.63 5.95
C GLY A 57 24.89 9.52 6.34
N TYR A 58 25.89 9.06 7.12
CA TYR A 58 27.15 9.81 7.18
C TYR A 58 27.80 9.88 5.79
N SER A 59 27.63 8.84 4.97
CA SER A 59 28.11 8.76 3.59
C SER A 59 27.09 9.23 2.53
N CYS A 60 25.79 9.32 2.87
CA CYS A 60 24.70 9.63 1.91
C CYS A 60 24.09 11.04 2.02
N ARG A 61 24.77 11.99 2.69
CA ARG A 61 24.22 13.32 3.03
C ARG A 61 23.65 14.14 1.86
N ALA A 62 24.03 13.81 0.62
CA ALA A 62 23.66 14.58 -0.57
C ALA A 62 22.53 13.95 -1.41
N SER A 63 21.85 12.90 -0.94
CA SER A 63 20.90 12.19 -1.80
C SER A 63 19.59 12.99 -2.02
N PRO A 64 19.25 13.37 -3.27
CA PRO A 64 18.21 14.35 -3.58
C PRO A 64 16.77 13.85 -3.33
N TRP A 65 16.55 12.57 -3.08
CA TRP A 65 15.21 12.03 -2.81
C TRP A 65 14.66 12.46 -1.44
N ARG A 66 15.53 12.69 -0.44
CA ARG A 66 15.10 13.04 0.94
C ARG A 66 14.30 14.34 0.98
N ALA A 67 14.79 15.37 0.28
CA ALA A 67 14.13 16.68 0.21
C ALA A 67 12.73 16.62 -0.42
N ARG A 68 12.36 15.54 -1.11
CA ARG A 68 11.03 15.39 -1.73
C ARG A 68 10.07 14.53 -0.93
N VAL A 69 10.60 13.56 -0.17
CA VAL A 69 9.81 12.75 0.76
C VAL A 69 9.48 13.51 2.04
N ALA A 70 10.36 14.41 2.46
CA ALA A 70 10.15 15.32 3.57
C ALA A 70 10.61 16.73 3.16
N PRO A 71 9.82 17.46 2.35
CA PRO A 71 10.16 18.81 1.95
C PRO A 71 10.25 19.71 3.18
N SER A 72 11.38 20.40 3.31
CA SER A 72 11.61 21.41 4.34
C SER A 72 11.06 22.77 3.92
N THR A 73 10.78 22.95 2.63
CA THR A 73 10.17 24.18 2.08
C THR A 73 9.05 23.87 1.08
N PRO A 74 8.06 24.75 0.90
CA PRO A 74 7.03 24.59 -0.14
C PRO A 74 7.60 24.50 -1.56
N ALA A 75 8.78 25.08 -1.82
CA ALA A 75 9.45 25.00 -3.12
C ALA A 75 9.95 23.57 -3.45
N GLU A 76 10.20 22.75 -2.43
CA GLU A 76 10.62 21.37 -2.58
C GLU A 76 9.44 20.42 -2.85
N ALA A 77 8.21 20.86 -2.56
CA ALA A 77 6.97 20.11 -2.74
C ALA A 77 6.47 20.09 -4.21
N ALA A 78 7.32 20.40 -5.18
CA ALA A 78 7.09 20.40 -6.64
C ALA A 78 6.08 21.44 -7.18
N TYR A 79 4.85 21.50 -6.66
CA TYR A 79 3.83 22.46 -7.08
C TYR A 79 2.87 22.81 -5.95
N ARG A 80 2.08 23.88 -6.17
CA ARG A 80 1.03 24.36 -5.26
C ARG A 80 -0.29 24.46 -6.01
N VAL A 81 -1.39 24.12 -5.33
CA VAL A 81 -2.76 24.29 -5.84
C VAL A 81 -3.45 25.34 -4.99
N MET A 82 -4.22 26.21 -5.64
CA MET A 82 -5.03 27.25 -5.00
C MET A 82 -6.44 27.14 -5.54
N VAL A 83 -7.43 27.13 -4.64
CA VAL A 83 -8.86 27.05 -4.99
C VAL A 83 -9.61 28.13 -4.22
N THR A 84 -10.42 28.89 -4.93
CA THR A 84 -11.33 29.87 -4.34
C THR A 84 -12.77 29.38 -4.50
N ASN A 85 -13.49 29.28 -3.39
CA ASN A 85 -14.93 29.06 -3.44
C ASN A 85 -15.62 30.38 -3.82
N MET A 86 -16.05 30.49 -5.09
CA MET A 86 -16.68 31.70 -5.61
C MET A 86 -18.02 32.07 -4.93
N ALA A 87 -18.66 31.13 -4.23
CA ALA A 87 -19.91 31.38 -3.51
C ALA A 87 -19.67 31.94 -2.10
N THR A 88 -18.64 31.46 -1.40
CA THR A 88 -18.33 31.89 -0.02
C THR A 88 -17.20 32.93 0.04
N GLY A 89 -16.40 33.06 -1.02
CA GLY A 89 -15.17 33.85 -1.05
C GLY A 89 -14.01 33.22 -0.27
N GLU A 90 -14.12 31.96 0.13
CA GLU A 90 -13.10 31.27 0.90
C GLU A 90 -11.96 30.78 -0.01
N ASP A 91 -10.73 31.08 0.37
CA ASP A 91 -9.51 30.69 -0.34
C ASP A 91 -8.79 29.56 0.38
N HIS A 92 -8.38 28.55 -0.37
CA HIS A 92 -7.59 27.43 0.10
C HIS A 92 -6.33 27.28 -0.74
N ASP A 93 -5.22 26.94 -0.11
CA ASP A 93 -3.98 26.62 -0.78
C ASP A 93 -3.26 25.43 -0.13
N LEU A 94 -2.69 24.56 -0.95
CA LEU A 94 -1.92 23.42 -0.45
C LEU A 94 -0.81 23.04 -1.42
N ASP A 95 0.33 22.63 -0.87
CA ASP A 95 1.43 22.08 -1.65
C ASP A 95 1.18 20.61 -2.01
N ALA A 96 1.88 20.13 -3.04
CA ALA A 96 1.65 18.77 -3.54
C ALA A 96 2.07 17.68 -2.54
N HIS A 97 3.01 17.93 -1.64
CA HIS A 97 3.38 16.93 -0.64
C HIS A 97 2.23 16.71 0.34
N ARG A 98 1.68 17.80 0.86
CA ARG A 98 0.51 17.78 1.75
C ARG A 98 -0.72 17.15 1.08
N LEU A 99 -1.01 17.49 -0.18
CA LEU A 99 -2.06 16.84 -0.97
C LEU A 99 -1.82 15.32 -1.13
N ALA A 100 -0.56 14.92 -1.38
CA ALA A 100 -0.20 13.51 -1.51
C ALA A 100 -0.37 12.77 -0.18
N MET A 101 0.04 13.35 0.94
CA MET A 101 -0.10 12.76 2.28
C MET A 101 -1.57 12.62 2.68
N ALA A 102 -2.42 13.57 2.30
CA ALA A 102 -3.87 13.48 2.48
C ALA A 102 -4.48 12.27 1.74
N TRP A 103 -3.99 11.94 0.54
CA TRP A 103 -4.40 10.71 -0.15
C TRP A 103 -3.82 9.45 0.50
N ILE A 104 -2.49 9.39 0.68
CA ILE A 104 -1.79 8.18 1.14
C ILE A 104 -2.30 7.76 2.54
N TYR A 105 -2.39 8.71 3.48
CA TYR A 105 -2.74 8.39 4.87
C TYR A 105 -4.22 8.64 5.18
N GLY A 106 -4.85 9.60 4.51
CA GLY A 106 -6.25 9.92 4.72
C GLY A 106 -7.22 9.05 3.93
N ASP A 107 -6.98 8.88 2.61
CA ASP A 107 -7.88 8.10 1.74
C ASP A 107 -7.54 6.59 1.77
N VAL A 108 -6.26 6.18 1.79
CA VAL A 108 -5.85 4.78 1.53
C VAL A 108 -5.47 3.98 2.79
N VAL A 109 -4.45 4.40 3.54
CA VAL A 109 -3.75 3.47 4.46
C VAL A 109 -4.27 3.49 5.90
N HIS A 110 -4.52 4.66 6.50
CA HIS A 110 -4.80 4.79 7.94
C HIS A 110 -6.11 5.48 8.30
N HIS A 111 -6.88 5.91 7.30
CA HIS A 111 -8.03 6.79 7.52
C HIS A 111 -7.70 7.95 8.48
N ASP A 112 -6.54 8.58 8.27
CA ASP A 112 -6.12 9.74 9.05
C ASP A 112 -7.01 10.94 8.70
N THR A 113 -8.02 11.15 9.55
CA THR A 113 -9.05 12.17 9.32
C THR A 113 -8.48 13.59 9.27
N GLU A 114 -7.44 13.89 10.07
CA GLU A 114 -6.84 15.23 10.10
C GLU A 114 -6.13 15.52 8.78
N ARG A 115 -5.27 14.60 8.32
CA ARG A 115 -4.60 14.73 7.01
C ARG A 115 -5.61 14.74 5.88
N ARG A 116 -6.68 13.95 6.00
CA ARG A 116 -7.74 13.92 5.00
C ARG A 116 -8.47 15.26 4.89
N GLN A 117 -8.79 15.88 6.02
CA GLN A 117 -9.49 17.17 6.10
C GLN A 117 -8.68 18.31 5.48
N GLU A 118 -7.35 18.28 5.64
CA GLU A 118 -6.46 19.28 5.06
C GLU A 118 -6.59 19.40 3.53
N GLY A 119 -6.91 18.29 2.86
CA GLY A 119 -7.11 18.24 1.41
C GLY A 119 -8.57 18.29 0.95
N ASP A 120 -9.54 18.60 1.83
CA ASP A 120 -10.98 18.56 1.49
C ASP A 120 -11.34 19.54 0.37
N ALA A 121 -10.78 20.75 0.39
CA ALA A 121 -11.06 21.81 -0.56
C ALA A 121 -10.65 21.49 -2.02
N PHE A 122 -9.75 20.51 -2.23
CA PHE A 122 -9.17 20.18 -3.53
C PHE A 122 -9.78 18.92 -4.16
N GLY A 123 -10.55 18.14 -3.39
CA GLY A 123 -11.16 16.90 -3.87
C GLY A 123 -10.18 15.74 -4.13
N LEU A 124 -10.74 14.56 -4.42
CA LEU A 124 -9.96 13.31 -4.56
C LEU A 124 -8.94 13.38 -5.71
N GLN A 125 -9.31 14.00 -6.84
CA GLN A 125 -8.47 14.02 -8.03
C GLN A 125 -7.14 14.75 -7.80
N ASP A 126 -7.13 15.89 -7.09
CA ASP A 126 -5.92 16.63 -6.81
C ASP A 126 -5.01 15.91 -5.81
N ARG A 127 -5.61 15.31 -4.78
CA ARG A 127 -4.88 14.48 -3.81
C ARG A 127 -4.23 13.27 -4.49
N PHE A 128 -4.97 12.55 -5.34
CA PHE A 128 -4.44 11.42 -6.11
C PHE A 128 -3.33 11.85 -7.08
N ARG A 129 -3.53 12.93 -7.84
CA ARG A 129 -2.51 13.48 -8.76
C ARG A 129 -1.20 13.79 -8.05
N ALA A 130 -1.29 14.37 -6.86
CA ALA A 130 -0.13 14.67 -6.04
C ALA A 130 0.57 13.39 -5.53
N ALA A 131 -0.22 12.42 -5.06
CA ALA A 131 0.28 11.14 -4.57
C ALA A 131 1.04 10.34 -5.63
N VAL A 132 0.54 10.27 -6.88
CA VAL A 132 1.21 9.56 -7.98
C VAL A 132 2.67 10.00 -8.12
N SER A 133 2.91 11.32 -8.08
CA SER A 133 4.27 11.86 -8.20
C SER A 133 5.12 11.46 -6.99
N LEU A 134 4.63 11.71 -5.77
CA LEU A 134 5.38 11.40 -4.55
C LEU A 134 5.73 9.91 -4.46
N VAL A 135 4.78 9.03 -4.75
CA VAL A 135 4.96 7.57 -4.74
C VAL A 135 6.02 7.16 -5.76
N ALA A 136 5.93 7.63 -7.01
CA ALA A 136 6.90 7.30 -8.05
C ALA A 136 8.32 7.76 -7.66
N TRP A 137 8.45 8.97 -7.11
CA TRP A 137 9.74 9.49 -6.64
C TRP A 137 10.32 8.68 -5.48
N ALA A 138 9.49 8.34 -4.49
CA ALA A 138 9.90 7.53 -3.36
C ALA A 138 10.33 6.12 -3.78
N MET A 139 9.65 5.52 -4.77
CA MET A 139 10.06 4.25 -5.36
C MET A 139 11.44 4.34 -6.04
N VAL A 140 11.68 5.39 -6.83
CA VAL A 140 12.99 5.62 -7.48
C VAL A 140 14.08 5.79 -6.41
N GLY A 141 13.84 6.63 -5.40
CA GLY A 141 14.78 6.83 -4.29
C GLY A 141 15.09 5.54 -3.53
N THR A 142 14.08 4.67 -3.35
CA THR A 142 14.27 3.34 -2.74
C THR A 142 15.15 2.43 -3.59
N ILE A 143 14.96 2.42 -4.91
CA ILE A 143 15.77 1.63 -5.84
C ILE A 143 17.22 2.14 -5.87
N GLU A 144 17.41 3.45 -5.94
CA GLU A 144 18.73 4.08 -5.89
C GLU A 144 19.47 3.73 -4.60
N LEU A 145 18.77 3.80 -3.47
CA LEU A 145 19.29 3.42 -2.18
C LEU A 145 19.67 1.93 -2.11
N LEU A 146 18.83 1.04 -2.64
CA LEU A 146 19.14 -0.39 -2.70
C LEU A 146 20.41 -0.65 -3.53
N ASN A 147 20.55 0.01 -4.68
CA ASN A 147 21.74 -0.11 -5.52
C ASN A 147 22.98 0.43 -4.80
N TYR A 148 22.86 1.52 -4.05
CA TYR A 148 23.94 2.05 -3.24
C TYR A 148 24.36 1.08 -2.13
N ILE A 149 23.40 0.47 -1.42
CA ILE A 149 23.68 -0.55 -0.40
C ILE A 149 24.40 -1.77 -1.01
N ARG A 150 24.00 -2.20 -2.21
CA ARG A 150 24.68 -3.27 -2.95
C ARG A 150 26.13 -2.92 -3.27
N ALA A 151 26.38 -1.71 -3.79
CA ALA A 151 27.73 -1.25 -4.09
C ALA A 151 28.62 -1.21 -2.84
N LEU A 152 28.11 -0.67 -1.72
CA LEU A 152 28.85 -0.65 -0.45
C LEU A 152 29.22 -2.07 0.04
N ARG A 153 28.34 -3.04 -0.17
CA ARG A 153 28.62 -4.44 0.17
C ARG A 153 29.69 -5.04 -0.74
N GLU A 154 29.58 -4.84 -2.06
CA GLU A 154 30.54 -5.32 -3.05
C GLU A 154 31.94 -4.76 -2.79
N ASP A 155 32.04 -3.51 -2.36
CA ASP A 155 33.29 -2.85 -1.95
C ASP A 155 33.79 -3.28 -0.55
N GLY A 156 33.07 -4.15 0.14
CA GLY A 156 33.42 -4.63 1.49
C GLY A 156 33.22 -3.61 2.62
N LEU A 157 32.61 -2.46 2.32
CA LEU A 157 32.33 -1.38 3.28
C LEU A 157 31.12 -1.67 4.17
N LEU A 158 30.26 -2.60 3.74
CA LEU A 158 29.07 -3.00 4.47
C LEU A 158 28.96 -4.53 4.53
N GLN A 159 29.06 -5.09 5.73
CA GLN A 159 28.95 -6.53 5.95
C GLN A 159 27.48 -6.96 6.10
N LEU A 160 26.83 -7.23 4.96
CA LEU A 160 25.50 -7.82 4.92
C LEU A 160 25.56 -9.23 4.31
N ARG A 161 24.74 -10.13 4.85
CA ARG A 161 24.53 -11.47 4.30
C ARG A 161 23.89 -11.40 2.91
N GLN A 162 24.26 -12.28 1.99
CA GLN A 162 23.75 -12.25 0.60
C GLN A 162 22.23 -12.46 0.55
N GLU A 163 21.74 -13.29 1.46
CA GLU A 163 20.34 -13.68 1.61
C GLU A 163 19.44 -12.45 1.81
N VAL A 164 19.94 -11.37 2.41
CA VAL A 164 19.19 -10.11 2.58
C VAL A 164 18.76 -9.48 1.24
N PHE A 165 19.48 -9.77 0.14
CA PHE A 165 19.19 -9.22 -1.19
C PHE A 165 18.39 -10.18 -2.07
N ASP A 166 18.51 -11.49 -1.83
CA ASP A 166 18.02 -12.52 -2.74
C ASP A 166 16.83 -13.31 -2.16
N GLU A 167 16.60 -13.22 -0.85
CA GLU A 167 15.45 -13.85 -0.22
C GLU A 167 14.15 -13.25 -0.74
N ARG A 168 13.34 -14.10 -1.37
CA ARG A 168 12.06 -13.69 -1.92
C ARG A 168 11.01 -13.59 -0.82
N VAL A 169 10.65 -12.37 -0.45
CA VAL A 169 9.54 -12.08 0.49
C VAL A 169 8.22 -11.95 -0.29
N ALA A 170 7.75 -13.05 -0.87
CA ALA A 170 6.46 -13.11 -1.57
C ALA A 170 5.86 -14.51 -1.45
N LEU A 171 4.53 -14.59 -1.44
CA LEU A 171 3.84 -15.87 -1.57
C LEU A 171 4.27 -16.56 -2.86
N THR A 172 4.76 -17.79 -2.73
CA THR A 172 5.16 -18.63 -3.86
C THR A 172 3.96 -19.33 -4.49
N SER A 173 2.91 -19.54 -3.70
CA SER A 173 1.64 -20.09 -4.11
C SER A 173 0.49 -19.41 -3.37
N THR A 174 -0.62 -19.24 -4.06
CA THR A 174 -1.92 -18.86 -3.48
C THR A 174 -2.84 -20.06 -3.29
N THR A 175 -2.30 -21.26 -3.48
CA THR A 175 -3.01 -22.53 -3.33
C THR A 175 -2.11 -23.52 -2.60
N TRP A 176 -2.60 -24.10 -1.53
CA TRP A 176 -1.90 -25.12 -0.77
C TRP A 176 -2.92 -26.14 -0.28
N GLU A 177 -2.44 -27.36 -0.05
CA GLU A 177 -3.20 -28.45 0.53
C GLU A 177 -2.59 -28.76 1.88
N GLU A 178 -3.41 -28.76 2.93
CA GLU A 178 -2.99 -29.10 4.28
C GLU A 178 -3.79 -30.32 4.75
N PRO A 179 -3.12 -31.35 5.31
CA PRO A 179 -3.84 -32.43 5.96
C PRO A 179 -4.57 -31.84 7.18
N ALA A 180 -5.90 -31.89 7.14
CA ALA A 180 -6.75 -31.36 8.19
C ALA A 180 -7.76 -32.41 8.64
N GLU A 181 -8.11 -32.38 9.91
CA GLU A 181 -9.29 -33.04 10.44
C GLU A 181 -10.39 -31.99 10.62
N MET A 182 -11.52 -32.20 9.96
CA MET A 182 -12.68 -31.32 10.07
C MET A 182 -13.75 -32.02 10.91
N PHE A 183 -14.42 -31.25 11.76
CA PHE A 183 -15.50 -31.74 12.60
C PHE A 183 -16.69 -30.78 12.53
N PHE A 184 -17.90 -31.30 12.75
CA PHE A 184 -19.14 -30.53 12.77
C PHE A 184 -20.04 -30.98 13.93
N ALA A 185 -20.89 -30.08 14.41
CA ALA A 185 -21.85 -30.36 15.48
C ALA A 185 -23.19 -29.66 15.18
N PRO A 186 -24.31 -30.08 15.80
CA PRO A 186 -25.57 -29.38 15.69
C PRO A 186 -25.48 -27.91 16.14
N VAL A 187 -26.31 -27.05 15.55
CA VAL A 187 -26.41 -25.64 15.96
C VAL A 187 -26.75 -25.55 17.44
N GLY A 188 -25.95 -24.79 18.21
CA GLY A 188 -26.09 -24.64 19.65
C GLY A 188 -25.23 -25.60 20.48
N ALA A 189 -24.50 -26.53 19.86
CA ALA A 189 -23.49 -27.32 20.55
C ALA A 189 -22.34 -26.43 21.07
N GLU A 190 -21.80 -26.77 22.24
CA GLU A 190 -20.68 -26.04 22.84
C GLU A 190 -19.41 -26.23 21.97
N PRO A 191 -18.70 -25.15 21.60
CA PRO A 191 -17.45 -25.26 20.86
C PRO A 191 -16.31 -25.79 21.73
N PRO A 192 -15.33 -26.52 21.16
CA PRO A 192 -14.13 -26.89 21.89
C PRO A 192 -13.39 -25.64 22.37
N SER A 193 -12.87 -25.66 23.60
CA SER A 193 -12.14 -24.53 24.17
C SER A 193 -10.75 -24.34 23.53
N HIS A 194 -10.11 -25.45 23.13
CA HIS A 194 -8.81 -25.44 22.46
C HIS A 194 -8.75 -26.52 21.36
N ALA A 195 -7.86 -26.33 20.39
CA ALA A 195 -7.68 -27.28 19.29
C ALA A 195 -7.18 -28.67 19.73
N ASN A 196 -6.58 -28.77 20.93
CA ASN A 196 -6.00 -29.99 21.46
C ASN A 196 -6.82 -30.63 22.60
N THR A 197 -7.98 -30.09 22.92
CA THR A 197 -8.89 -30.70 23.90
C THR A 197 -9.79 -31.73 23.22
N PRO A 198 -10.18 -32.82 23.91
CA PRO A 198 -11.22 -33.71 23.40
C PRO A 198 -12.46 -32.93 22.98
N LEU A 199 -13.03 -33.31 21.84
CA LEU A 199 -14.22 -32.63 21.34
C LEU A 199 -15.41 -32.89 22.26
N PRO A 200 -16.23 -31.87 22.55
CA PRO A 200 -17.46 -32.02 23.31
C PRO A 200 -18.42 -33.03 22.67
N GLU A 201 -19.39 -33.50 23.46
CA GLU A 201 -20.42 -34.41 22.98
C GLU A 201 -21.21 -33.78 21.80
N GLY A 202 -21.47 -34.57 20.76
CA GLY A 202 -22.19 -34.13 19.56
C GLY A 202 -21.32 -33.63 18.40
N TRP A 203 -20.00 -33.52 18.59
CA TRP A 203 -19.06 -33.25 17.50
C TRP A 203 -18.72 -34.53 16.73
N LEU A 204 -18.92 -34.50 15.42
CA LEU A 204 -18.69 -35.61 14.50
C LEU A 204 -17.57 -35.24 13.52
N ARG A 205 -16.70 -36.22 13.24
CA ARG A 205 -15.64 -36.07 12.24
C ARG A 205 -16.24 -36.07 10.83
N VAL A 206 -15.71 -35.20 9.97
CA VAL A 206 -15.94 -35.27 8.53
C VAL A 206 -15.07 -36.38 7.95
N ASP A 207 -15.72 -37.37 7.38
CA ASP A 207 -15.11 -38.54 6.75
C ASP A 207 -15.76 -38.88 5.41
N LYS A 208 -15.43 -40.04 4.85
CA LYS A 208 -15.93 -40.50 3.55
C LYS A 208 -17.44 -40.81 3.55
N GLU A 209 -18.03 -41.06 4.72
CA GLU A 209 -19.45 -41.42 4.87
C GLU A 209 -20.30 -40.20 5.24
N THR A 210 -19.66 -39.08 5.55
CA THR A 210 -20.33 -37.82 5.89
C THR A 210 -21.07 -37.25 4.68
N ASP A 211 -22.37 -37.00 4.83
CA ASP A 211 -23.17 -36.26 3.84
C ASP A 211 -22.81 -34.77 3.86
N LEU A 212 -21.91 -34.40 2.96
CA LEU A 212 -21.37 -33.05 2.86
C LEU A 212 -22.36 -32.01 2.31
N SER A 213 -23.51 -32.43 1.78
CA SER A 213 -24.58 -31.48 1.38
C SER A 213 -25.13 -30.71 2.58
N ARG A 214 -25.01 -31.27 3.79
CA ARG A 214 -25.40 -30.61 5.05
C ARG A 214 -24.53 -29.41 5.42
N LEU A 215 -23.32 -29.32 4.85
CA LEU A 215 -22.39 -28.22 5.05
C LEU A 215 -22.55 -27.12 3.99
N GLN A 216 -23.42 -27.31 3.00
CA GLN A 216 -23.72 -26.31 1.99
C GLN A 216 -24.80 -25.36 2.54
N HIS A 217 -24.38 -24.16 2.97
CA HIS A 217 -25.30 -23.08 3.29
C HIS A 217 -25.38 -22.08 2.12
N SER A 218 -26.61 -21.67 1.78
CA SER A 218 -26.89 -20.67 0.74
C SER A 218 -26.68 -19.22 1.21
N ILE A 219 -25.79 -18.99 2.17
CA ILE A 219 -25.45 -17.63 2.58
C ILE A 219 -24.48 -17.10 1.54
N GLU A 220 -24.94 -16.15 0.73
CA GLU A 220 -24.15 -15.46 -0.29
C GLU A 220 -22.83 -14.97 0.31
N GLY A 221 -21.71 -15.63 -0.04
CA GLY A 221 -20.36 -15.15 0.28
C GLY A 221 -19.36 -16.19 0.78
N GLN A 222 -19.77 -17.37 1.26
CA GLN A 222 -18.83 -18.42 1.68
C GLN A 222 -19.34 -19.81 1.27
N LEU A 223 -19.06 -20.19 0.03
CA LEU A 223 -19.33 -21.54 -0.44
C LEU A 223 -18.14 -22.44 -0.11
N LEU A 224 -18.33 -23.34 0.86
CA LEU A 224 -17.55 -24.58 0.93
C LEU A 224 -17.85 -25.38 -0.35
N HIS A 225 -16.99 -25.23 -1.36
CA HIS A 225 -17.07 -26.04 -2.57
C HIS A 225 -16.49 -27.42 -2.30
N VAL A 226 -17.36 -28.33 -1.87
CA VAL A 226 -17.01 -29.72 -1.67
C VAL A 226 -16.84 -30.41 -3.04
N LYS A 227 -15.63 -30.85 -3.35
CA LYS A 227 -15.36 -31.78 -4.45
C LYS A 227 -14.86 -33.10 -3.88
N VAL A 228 -15.65 -34.16 -4.04
CA VAL A 228 -15.19 -35.53 -3.75
C VAL A 228 -14.35 -35.97 -4.95
N GLN A 229 -13.04 -36.12 -4.76
CA GLN A 229 -12.19 -36.79 -5.74
C GLN A 229 -12.41 -38.31 -5.62
N HIS A 230 -12.98 -38.91 -6.65
CA HIS A 230 -12.93 -40.36 -6.84
C HIS A 230 -11.53 -40.75 -7.35
N PRO A 231 -11.02 -41.94 -6.99
CA PRO A 231 -9.71 -42.41 -7.43
C PRO A 231 -9.55 -42.48 -8.95
#